data_AF-D1CSZ7-F1
#
_entry.id   AF-D1CSZ7-F1
#
_cell.length_a   1.000
_cell.length_b   1.000
_cell.length_c   1.000
_cell.angle_alpha   90.00
_cell.angle_beta   90.00
_cell.angle_gamma   90.00
#
_symmetry.space_group_name_H-M   'P 1'
#
loop_
_entity.id
_entity.type
_entity.pdbx_description
1 polymer ?
#
loop_
_entity_poly.entity_id
_entity_poly.type
_entity_poly.pdbx_seq_one_letter_code
_entity_poly.pdbx_strand_id
1 'polypeptide(L)'
;YIYQQPRSQRGDVILLSMPMASLNHPTIGLSLLKSALRRNGYHAAIRHFFLDFAEYVGPAAYCDINDDRYFLALVGEWLFSAAAHGDVSTDDIGYISRILCGEYRHLVDARKVLNILESRKKISGFLDHCMAAIDWEAYAVVGFSSSFQQTMASLALAKRIKERYPNKFIVFGG
;
A
#
# COMPACT_ATOMS: atom_id res chain seq x y z
N TYR A 1 -3.61 -20.15 -17.82
CA TYR A 1 -3.90 -19.02 -18.72
C TYR A 1 -3.19 -17.79 -18.21
N ILE A 2 -2.01 -17.51 -18.74
CA ILE A 2 -1.18 -16.37 -18.35
C ILE A 2 -1.75 -15.15 -19.06
N TYR A 3 -2.36 -14.23 -18.33
CA TYR A 3 -2.72 -12.90 -18.85
C TYR A 3 -1.41 -12.16 -19.18
N GLN A 4 -1.01 -12.19 -20.45
CA GLN A 4 0.00 -11.26 -20.95
C GLN A 4 -0.62 -9.87 -20.97
N GLN A 5 -0.13 -8.97 -20.10
CA GLN A 5 -0.50 -7.57 -20.18
C GLN A 5 0.04 -6.97 -21.50
N PRO A 6 -0.75 -6.15 -22.21
CA PRO A 6 -0.30 -5.55 -23.45
C PRO A 6 0.93 -4.66 -23.20
N ARG A 7 1.89 -4.74 -24.12
CA ARG A 7 3.16 -4.01 -24.07
C ARG A 7 2.87 -2.50 -24.09
N SER A 8 3.21 -1.83 -22.99
CA SER A 8 3.02 -0.39 -22.79
C SER A 8 3.76 0.45 -23.82
N GLN A 9 3.16 1.57 -24.25
CA GLN A 9 3.85 2.60 -25.03
C GLN A 9 4.48 3.64 -24.08
N ARG A 10 5.55 4.31 -24.52
CA ARG A 10 6.16 5.40 -23.74
C ARG A 10 5.11 6.51 -23.52
N GLY A 11 4.68 6.70 -22.28
CA GLY A 11 3.65 7.69 -21.92
C GLY A 11 2.51 7.15 -21.05
N ASP A 12 2.53 5.86 -20.73
CA ASP A 12 1.43 5.21 -20.01
C ASP A 12 1.38 5.57 -18.51
N VAL A 13 0.17 5.52 -17.94
CA VAL A 13 -0.11 5.78 -16.52
C VAL A 13 -0.29 4.46 -15.79
N ILE A 14 0.29 4.30 -14.60
CA ILE A 14 -0.06 3.22 -13.68
C ILE A 14 -0.73 3.79 -12.43
N LEU A 15 -1.88 3.23 -12.07
CA LEU A 15 -2.64 3.59 -10.89
C LEU A 15 -2.51 2.48 -9.85
N LEU A 16 -2.14 2.83 -8.63
CA LEU A 16 -1.82 1.91 -7.56
C LEU A 16 -2.83 2.04 -6.43
N SER A 17 -3.33 0.92 -5.93
CA SER A 17 -3.97 0.85 -4.61
C SER A 17 -3.04 0.10 -3.67
N MET A 18 -2.59 0.81 -2.64
CA MET A 18 -1.65 0.29 -1.65
C MET A 18 -2.39 -0.48 -0.56
N PRO A 19 -1.68 -1.24 0.29
CA PRO A 19 -2.30 -1.94 1.42
C PRO A 19 -3.20 -1.05 2.25
N MET A 20 -4.19 -1.68 2.90
CA MET A 20 -5.26 -1.10 3.70
C MET A 20 -6.57 -0.83 2.95
N ALA A 21 -6.67 -1.22 1.68
CA ALA A 21 -7.95 -1.28 1.00
C ALA A 21 -8.75 -2.52 1.44
N SER A 22 -10.08 -2.43 1.41
CA SER A 22 -10.96 -3.54 1.77
C SER A 22 -10.85 -4.69 0.77
N LEU A 23 -10.81 -5.93 1.28
CA LEU A 23 -10.90 -7.14 0.44
C LEU A 23 -12.31 -7.38 -0.10
N ASN A 24 -13.32 -6.79 0.54
CA ASN A 24 -14.73 -7.04 0.24
C ASN A 24 -15.37 -5.91 -0.60
N HIS A 25 -14.70 -4.77 -0.73
CA HIS A 25 -15.22 -3.62 -1.46
C HIS A 25 -14.31 -3.24 -2.62
N PRO A 26 -14.80 -3.25 -3.87
CA PRO A 26 -13.99 -2.90 -5.02
C PRO A 26 -13.61 -1.42 -5.01
N THR A 27 -12.37 -1.10 -5.42
CA THR A 27 -11.91 0.28 -5.57
C THR A 27 -12.42 0.87 -6.89
N ILE A 28 -13.65 1.41 -6.88
CA ILE A 28 -14.31 1.94 -8.09
C ILE A 28 -13.58 3.19 -8.64
N GLY A 29 -13.04 4.05 -7.76
CA GLY A 29 -12.39 5.30 -8.14
C GLY A 29 -11.26 5.13 -9.17
N LEU A 30 -10.41 4.11 -8.99
CA LEU A 30 -9.33 3.81 -9.94
C LEU A 30 -9.85 3.38 -11.31
N SER A 31 -10.95 2.62 -11.35
CA SER A 31 -11.57 2.18 -12.60
C SER A 31 -12.20 3.34 -13.36
N LEU A 32 -12.85 4.28 -12.64
CA LEU A 32 -13.38 5.51 -13.23
C LEU A 32 -12.28 6.40 -13.79
N LEU A 33 -11.18 6.60 -13.03
CA LEU A 33 -10.04 7.40 -13.48
C LEU A 33 -9.36 6.77 -14.71
N LYS A 34 -9.14 5.45 -14.70
CA LYS A 34 -8.64 4.71 -15.88
C LYS A 34 -9.53 4.91 -17.10
N SER A 35 -10.85 4.85 -16.93
CA SER A 35 -11.81 5.09 -18.01
C SER A 35 -11.72 6.53 -18.55
N ALA A 36 -11.59 7.51 -17.65
CA ALA A 36 -11.43 8.92 -18.02
C ALA A 36 -10.12 9.18 -18.78
N LEU A 37 -9.00 8.61 -18.33
CA LEU A 37 -7.70 8.67 -19.02
C LEU A 37 -7.81 8.09 -20.43
N ARG A 38 -8.47 6.92 -20.58
CA ARG A 38 -8.68 6.28 -21.88
C ARG A 38 -9.50 7.14 -22.83
N ARG A 39 -10.55 7.82 -22.35
CA ARG A 39 -11.35 8.75 -23.16
C ARG A 39 -10.56 9.96 -23.66
N ASN A 40 -9.48 10.33 -22.98
CA ASN A 40 -8.58 11.41 -23.36
C ASN A 40 -7.33 10.92 -24.12
N GLY A 41 -7.32 9.67 -24.61
CA GLY A 41 -6.24 9.13 -25.42
C GLY A 41 -5.04 8.60 -24.62
N TYR A 42 -5.13 8.50 -23.29
CA TYR A 42 -4.07 7.94 -22.45
C TYR A 42 -4.32 6.47 -22.12
N HIS A 43 -3.27 5.66 -22.18
CA HIS A 43 -3.31 4.29 -21.69
C HIS A 43 -3.02 4.25 -20.18
N ALA A 44 -3.83 3.48 -19.46
CA ALA A 44 -3.70 3.35 -18.03
C ALA A 44 -3.87 1.90 -17.55
N ALA A 45 -2.97 1.47 -16.66
CA ALA A 45 -3.03 0.21 -15.93
C ALA A 45 -3.42 0.44 -14.48
N ILE A 46 -3.95 -0.60 -13.81
CA ILE A 46 -4.23 -0.58 -12.38
C ILE A 46 -3.50 -1.76 -11.75
N ARG A 47 -2.84 -1.53 -10.60
CA ARG A 47 -2.28 -2.58 -9.74
C ARG A 47 -2.85 -2.46 -8.33
N HIS A 48 -3.37 -3.57 -7.81
CA HIS A 48 -3.93 -3.67 -6.48
C HIS A 48 -2.95 -4.35 -5.54
N PHE A 49 -1.99 -3.58 -5.00
CA PHE A 49 -0.98 -4.10 -4.08
C PHE A 49 -1.56 -4.51 -2.72
N PHE A 50 -2.77 -4.07 -2.36
CA PHE A 50 -3.45 -4.56 -1.17
C PHE A 50 -3.77 -6.06 -1.22
N LEU A 51 -4.06 -6.61 -2.41
CA LEU A 51 -4.28 -8.05 -2.60
C LEU A 51 -2.98 -8.81 -2.40
N ASP A 52 -1.90 -8.32 -3.03
CA ASP A 52 -0.57 -8.89 -2.88
C ASP A 52 -0.14 -8.88 -1.42
N PHE A 53 -0.39 -7.78 -0.68
CA PHE A 53 -0.05 -7.70 0.73
C PHE A 53 -0.86 -8.67 1.58
N ALA A 54 -2.16 -8.83 1.31
CA ALA A 54 -3.00 -9.79 2.01
C ALA A 54 -2.48 -11.22 1.86
N GLU A 55 -1.98 -11.58 0.67
CA GLU A 55 -1.29 -12.85 0.45
C GLU A 55 0.07 -12.91 1.17
N TYR A 56 0.84 -11.82 1.12
CA TYR A 56 2.19 -11.73 1.69
C TYR A 56 2.24 -11.87 3.22
N VAL A 57 1.29 -11.24 3.92
CA VAL A 57 1.19 -11.34 5.39
C VAL A 57 0.28 -12.48 5.85
N GLY A 58 -0.60 -12.94 4.97
CA GLY A 58 -1.63 -13.93 5.25
C GLY A 58 -3.00 -13.26 5.55
N PRO A 59 -4.12 -13.82 5.06
CA PRO A 59 -5.43 -13.18 5.18
C PRO A 59 -5.86 -12.86 6.61
N ALA A 60 -5.58 -13.74 7.57
CA ALA A 60 -5.92 -13.52 8.98
C ALA A 60 -5.18 -12.30 9.57
N ALA A 61 -3.88 -12.16 9.27
CA ALA A 61 -3.10 -11.00 9.70
C ALA A 61 -3.57 -9.72 8.98
N TYR A 62 -3.92 -9.81 7.69
CA TYR A 62 -4.47 -8.68 6.96
C TYR A 62 -5.80 -8.19 7.55
N CYS A 63 -6.68 -9.11 7.96
CA CYS A 63 -7.92 -8.79 8.66
C CYS A 63 -7.67 -8.18 10.03
N ASP A 64 -6.70 -8.68 10.80
CA ASP A 64 -6.32 -8.07 12.07
C ASP A 64 -5.74 -6.66 11.86
N ILE A 65 -4.99 -6.41 10.79
CA ILE A 65 -4.46 -5.07 10.52
C ILE A 65 -5.58 -4.09 10.12
N ASN A 66 -6.58 -4.55 9.37
CA ASN A 66 -7.69 -3.75 8.82
C ASN A 66 -8.97 -3.79 9.66
N ASP A 67 -8.89 -4.08 10.96
CA ASP A 67 -10.06 -4.17 11.81
C ASP A 67 -10.63 -2.77 12.11
N ASP A 68 -11.80 -2.47 11.57
CA ASP A 68 -12.45 -1.16 11.70
C ASP A 68 -12.70 -0.74 13.15
N ARG A 69 -12.77 -1.70 14.09
CA ARG A 69 -12.98 -1.42 15.53
C ARG A 69 -11.85 -0.60 16.15
N TYR A 70 -10.66 -0.60 15.55
CA TYR A 70 -9.54 0.25 15.93
C TYR A 70 -8.95 1.01 14.74
N PHE A 71 -9.82 1.47 13.84
CA PHE A 71 -9.41 2.30 12.71
C PHE A 71 -8.61 3.55 13.14
N LEU A 72 -8.94 4.16 14.28
CA LEU A 72 -8.20 5.33 14.80
C LEU A 72 -6.85 4.98 15.44
N ALA A 73 -6.52 3.70 15.60
CA ALA A 73 -5.19 3.27 16.02
C ALA A 73 -4.14 3.43 14.90
N LEU A 74 -4.54 3.71 13.66
CA LEU A 74 -3.64 3.98 12.53
C LEU A 74 -2.62 2.85 12.29
N VAL A 75 -3.04 1.58 12.45
CA VAL A 75 -2.16 0.40 12.33
C VAL A 75 -1.47 0.35 10.98
N GLY A 76 -2.19 0.57 9.88
CA GLY A 76 -1.62 0.59 8.54
C GLY A 76 -0.59 1.70 8.34
N GLU A 77 -0.87 2.91 8.82
CA GLU A 77 0.06 4.03 8.75
C GLU A 77 1.31 3.76 9.58
N TRP A 78 1.13 3.29 10.82
CA TRP A 78 2.25 2.90 11.68
C TRP A 78 3.08 1.82 11.01
N LEU A 79 2.49 0.74 10.46
CA LEU A 79 3.19 -0.37 9.81
C LEU A 79 4.24 0.10 8.79
N PHE A 80 3.90 1.07 7.96
CA PHE A 80 4.77 1.56 6.88
C PHE A 80 5.61 2.80 7.25
N SER A 81 5.38 3.39 8.42
CA SER A 81 6.00 4.67 8.83
C SER A 81 7.54 4.69 8.75
N ALA A 82 8.22 3.65 9.24
CA ALA A 82 9.69 3.56 9.18
C ALA A 82 10.21 3.57 7.73
N ALA A 83 9.54 2.83 6.84
CA ALA A 83 9.88 2.77 5.43
C ALA A 83 9.59 4.09 4.70
N ALA A 84 8.52 4.79 5.07
CA ALA A 84 8.15 6.08 4.49
C ALA A 84 9.11 7.21 4.91
N HIS A 85 9.46 7.29 6.19
CA HIS A 85 10.30 8.37 6.73
C HIS A 85 11.81 8.12 6.58
N GLY A 86 12.23 6.89 6.29
CA GLY A 86 13.64 6.55 6.09
C GLY A 86 14.38 6.35 7.39
N ASP A 87 14.17 5.18 8.00
CA ASP A 87 14.90 4.65 9.17
C ASP A 87 15.06 5.64 10.35
N VAL A 88 14.16 6.62 10.42
CA VAL A 88 13.95 7.41 11.63
C VAL A 88 13.43 6.45 12.67
N SER A 89 14.11 6.36 13.82
CA SER A 89 13.71 5.53 14.96
C SER A 89 12.22 5.72 15.23
N THR A 90 11.41 4.71 14.90
CA THR A 90 9.99 4.70 15.23
C THR A 90 9.85 4.21 16.67
N ASP A 91 9.04 4.89 17.47
CA ASP A 91 8.73 4.47 18.84
C ASP A 91 7.76 3.29 18.83
N ASP A 92 8.24 2.13 18.36
CA ASP A 92 7.45 0.91 18.21
C ASP A 92 6.93 0.43 19.57
N ILE A 93 7.77 0.49 20.60
CA ILE A 93 7.39 0.12 21.97
C ILE A 93 6.31 1.06 22.49
N GLY A 94 6.45 2.36 22.30
CA GLY A 94 5.46 3.34 22.75
C GLY A 94 4.15 3.25 21.99
N TYR A 95 4.18 3.01 20.68
CA TYR A 95 2.95 2.75 19.90
C TYR A 95 2.22 1.52 20.44
N ILE A 96 2.92 0.39 20.60
CA ILE A 96 2.28 -0.84 21.08
C ILE A 96 1.77 -0.69 22.51
N SER A 97 2.60 -0.21 23.43
CA SER A 97 2.24 -0.14 24.85
C SER A 97 1.12 0.86 25.13
N ARG A 98 1.11 2.02 24.46
CA ARG A 98 0.14 3.09 24.72
C ARG A 98 -1.13 2.97 23.86
N ILE A 99 -0.98 2.62 22.58
CA ILE A 99 -2.10 2.58 21.64
C ILE A 99 -2.73 1.19 21.65
N LEU A 100 -2.03 0.16 21.16
CA LEU A 100 -2.64 -1.18 21.00
C LEU A 100 -2.98 -1.84 22.33
N CYS A 101 -2.03 -1.86 23.27
CA CYS A 101 -2.17 -2.49 24.59
C CYS A 101 -2.70 -1.52 25.67
N GLY A 102 -2.86 -0.24 25.34
CA GLY A 102 -3.41 0.77 26.23
C GLY A 102 -4.84 1.13 25.84
N GLU A 103 -4.99 2.07 24.90
CA GLU A 103 -6.28 2.58 24.43
C GLU A 103 -7.19 1.48 23.84
N TYR A 104 -6.62 0.57 23.03
CA TYR A 104 -7.38 -0.45 22.30
C TYR A 104 -7.27 -1.85 22.92
N ARG A 105 -6.82 -1.95 24.18
CA ARG A 105 -6.54 -3.23 24.86
C ARG A 105 -7.71 -4.22 24.91
N HIS A 106 -8.95 -3.72 24.81
CA HIS A 106 -10.17 -4.54 24.85
C HIS A 106 -10.53 -5.14 23.49
N LEU A 107 -9.87 -4.70 22.42
CA LEU A 107 -10.14 -5.08 21.02
C LEU A 107 -8.97 -5.85 20.37
N VAL A 108 -7.79 -5.77 21.00
CA VAL A 108 -6.54 -6.36 20.51
C VAL A 108 -6.01 -7.35 21.55
N ASP A 109 -5.99 -8.64 21.19
CA ASP A 109 -5.39 -9.69 22.00
C ASP A 109 -3.91 -9.92 21.63
N ALA A 110 -3.21 -10.75 22.41
CA ALA A 110 -1.80 -11.05 22.19
C ALA A 110 -1.53 -11.63 20.78
N ARG A 111 -2.44 -12.43 20.24
CA ARG A 111 -2.34 -13.00 18.88
C ARG A 111 -2.39 -11.90 17.82
N LYS A 112 -3.30 -10.95 17.93
CA LYS A 112 -3.40 -9.79 17.04
C LYS A 112 -2.13 -8.94 17.08
N VAL A 113 -1.65 -8.63 18.29
CA VAL A 113 -0.39 -7.86 18.45
C VAL A 113 0.77 -8.58 17.76
N LEU A 114 0.90 -9.89 17.95
CA LEU A 114 1.94 -10.70 17.29
C LEU A 114 1.79 -10.68 15.77
N ASN A 115 0.58 -10.85 15.23
CA ASN A 115 0.34 -10.78 13.79
C ASN A 115 0.72 -9.42 13.18
N ILE A 116 0.37 -8.33 13.87
CA ILE A 116 0.71 -6.96 13.47
C ILE A 116 2.24 -6.76 13.48
N LEU A 117 2.92 -7.21 14.53
CA LEU A 117 4.38 -7.13 14.66
C LEU A 117 5.12 -7.94 13.59
N GLU A 118 4.71 -9.19 13.34
CA GLU A 118 5.31 -10.01 12.28
C GLU A 118 5.07 -9.41 10.89
N SER A 119 3.92 -8.78 10.68
CA SER A 119 3.63 -8.05 9.44
C SER A 119 4.52 -6.82 9.26
N ARG A 120 4.82 -6.09 10.35
CA ARG A 120 5.76 -4.96 10.33
C ARG A 120 7.16 -5.38 9.86
N LYS A 121 7.65 -6.54 10.32
CA LYS A 121 8.97 -7.07 9.89
C LYS A 121 9.03 -7.40 8.39
N LYS A 122 7.88 -7.69 7.79
CA LYS A 122 7.75 -8.05 6.36
C LYS A 122 7.69 -6.84 5.41
N ILE A 123 7.55 -5.62 5.92
CA ILE A 123 7.29 -4.43 5.09
C ILE A 123 8.39 -4.17 4.07
N SER A 124 9.68 -4.29 4.45
CA SER A 124 10.77 -4.04 3.50
C SER A 124 10.73 -5.03 2.32
N GLY A 125 10.55 -6.33 2.62
CA GLY A 125 10.46 -7.37 1.60
C GLY A 125 9.20 -7.25 0.74
N PHE A 126 8.09 -6.78 1.31
CA PHE A 126 6.89 -6.48 0.54
C PHE A 126 7.11 -5.32 -0.44
N LEU A 127 7.80 -4.26 -0.02
CA LEU A 127 8.14 -3.15 -0.92
C LEU A 127 9.11 -3.60 -2.03
N ASP A 128 10.01 -4.53 -1.77
CA ASP A 128 10.86 -5.16 -2.81
C ASP A 128 10.00 -5.95 -3.80
N HIS A 129 9.01 -6.70 -3.30
CA HIS A 129 8.03 -7.38 -4.14
C HIS A 129 7.29 -6.39 -5.05
N CYS A 130 6.81 -5.26 -4.52
CA CYS A 130 6.16 -4.22 -5.32
C CYS A 130 7.07 -3.66 -6.41
N MET A 131 8.35 -3.41 -6.09
CA MET A 131 9.33 -2.93 -7.05
C MET A 131 9.61 -3.95 -8.17
N ALA A 132 9.57 -5.24 -7.87
CA ALA A 132 9.79 -6.32 -8.84
C ALA A 132 8.55 -6.67 -9.67
N ALA A 133 7.34 -6.41 -9.16
CA ALA A 133 6.09 -6.81 -9.79
C ALA A 133 5.70 -5.99 -11.03
N ILE A 134 6.34 -4.84 -11.25
CA ILE A 134 6.03 -3.88 -12.31
C ILE A 134 7.29 -3.56 -13.10
N ASP A 135 7.19 -3.59 -14.44
CA ASP A 135 8.16 -2.92 -15.29
C ASP A 135 7.94 -1.40 -15.20
N TRP A 136 8.64 -0.72 -14.29
CA TRP A 136 8.43 0.71 -14.06
C TRP A 136 8.88 1.58 -15.23
N GLU A 137 9.73 1.10 -16.12
CA GLU A 137 10.19 1.88 -17.28
C GLU A 137 9.05 2.15 -18.28
N ALA A 138 8.10 1.23 -18.37
CA ALA A 138 6.87 1.33 -19.14
C ALA A 138 6.04 2.60 -18.87
N TYR A 139 6.03 3.08 -17.62
CA TYR A 139 5.09 4.09 -17.16
C TYR A 139 5.76 5.45 -16.97
N ALA A 140 5.16 6.51 -17.51
CA ALA A 140 5.63 7.89 -17.31
C ALA A 140 5.08 8.50 -16.00
N VAL A 141 3.85 8.11 -15.64
CA VAL A 141 3.12 8.62 -14.48
C VAL A 141 2.73 7.48 -13.55
N VAL A 142 2.95 7.67 -12.25
CA VAL A 142 2.51 6.75 -11.19
C VAL A 142 1.50 7.49 -10.31
N GLY A 143 0.26 7.03 -10.32
CA GLY A 143 -0.81 7.54 -9.44
C GLY A 143 -1.03 6.61 -8.26
N PHE A 144 -1.04 7.14 -7.05
CA PHE A 144 -1.40 6.41 -5.83
C PHE A 144 -2.80 6.81 -5.39
N SER A 145 -3.68 5.82 -5.18
CA SER A 145 -4.88 6.00 -4.38
C SER A 145 -4.49 5.98 -2.90
N SER A 146 -4.72 7.09 -2.20
CA SER A 146 -4.34 7.27 -0.80
C SER A 146 -5.54 7.52 0.11
N SER A 147 -6.70 6.94 -0.21
CA SER A 147 -7.87 7.00 0.69
C SER A 147 -7.61 6.13 1.93
N PHE A 148 -8.09 6.56 3.11
CA PHE A 148 -7.92 5.86 4.39
C PHE A 148 -6.43 5.70 4.81
N GLN A 149 -6.05 4.55 5.37
CA GLN A 149 -4.72 4.26 5.91
C GLN A 149 -3.67 3.85 4.84
N GLN A 150 -3.80 4.35 3.61
CA GLN A 150 -2.91 4.01 2.49
C GLN A 150 -1.70 4.97 2.36
N THR A 151 -1.58 6.00 3.21
CA THR A 151 -0.67 7.13 2.96
C THR A 151 0.79 6.72 3.13
N MET A 152 1.18 6.17 4.29
CA MET A 152 2.55 5.75 4.55
C MET A 152 2.99 4.63 3.60
N ALA A 153 2.10 3.69 3.29
CA ALA A 153 2.39 2.65 2.32
C ALA A 153 2.70 3.22 0.93
N SER A 154 1.90 4.21 0.49
CA SER A 154 2.10 4.92 -0.78
C SER A 154 3.39 5.72 -0.79
N LEU A 155 3.70 6.46 0.28
CA LEU A 155 4.94 7.23 0.41
C LEU A 155 6.17 6.32 0.41
N ALA A 156 6.12 5.20 1.13
CA ALA A 156 7.22 4.23 1.19
C ALA A 156 7.57 3.66 -0.18
N LEU A 157 6.56 3.27 -0.99
CA LEU A 157 6.81 2.79 -2.35
C LEU A 157 7.24 3.93 -3.29
N ALA A 158 6.61 5.10 -3.20
CA ALA A 158 6.96 6.27 -4.01
C ALA A 158 8.42 6.70 -3.81
N LYS A 159 8.92 6.63 -2.58
CA LYS A 159 10.33 6.87 -2.25
C LYS A 159 11.27 5.92 -3.00
N ARG A 160 11.03 4.60 -2.93
CA ARG A 160 11.83 3.60 -3.65
C ARG A 160 11.76 3.78 -5.18
N ILE A 161 10.59 4.15 -5.70
CA ILE A 161 10.43 4.48 -7.12
C ILE A 161 11.31 5.69 -7.47
N LYS A 162 11.31 6.75 -6.66
CA LYS A 162 12.12 7.95 -6.92
C LYS A 162 13.62 7.71 -6.79
N GLU A 163 14.04 6.86 -5.86
CA GLU A 163 15.44 6.47 -5.71
C GLU A 163 15.97 5.75 -6.96
N ARG A 164 15.16 4.88 -7.57
CA ARG A 164 15.55 4.13 -8.79
C ARG A 164 15.23 4.84 -10.10
N TYR A 165 14.15 5.62 -10.13
CA TYR A 165 13.61 6.29 -11.31
C TYR A 165 13.25 7.76 -10.97
N PRO A 166 14.26 8.64 -10.79
CA PRO A 166 14.04 10.01 -10.30
C PRO A 166 13.11 10.85 -11.18
N ASN A 167 13.06 10.53 -12.48
CA ASN A 167 12.27 11.25 -13.48
C ASN A 167 10.78 10.86 -13.53
N LYS A 168 10.32 9.85 -12.77
CA LYS A 168 8.89 9.46 -12.78
C LYS A 168 8.02 10.57 -12.19
N PHE A 169 6.91 10.90 -12.83
CA PHE A 169 5.95 11.84 -12.27
C PHE A 169 5.01 11.07 -11.33
N ILE A 170 4.95 11.46 -10.05
CA ILE A 170 4.15 10.76 -9.02
C ILE A 170 3.04 11.69 -8.56
N VAL A 171 1.82 11.15 -8.50
CA VAL A 171 0.62 11.86 -8.03
C VAL A 171 -0.03 11.03 -6.93
N PHE A 172 -0.48 11.69 -5.88
CA PHE A 172 -1.29 11.10 -4.81
C PHE A 172 -2.69 11.71 -4.83
N GLY A 173 -3.70 10.91 -4.59
CA GLY A 173 -5.08 11.39 -4.49
C GLY A 173 -6.03 10.31 -3.97
N GLY A 174 -7.21 10.72 -3.53
CA GLY A 174 -8.19 9.82 -2.94
C GLY A 174 -9.30 10.59 -2.25
#